data_AF-A0A9E0ZT95-F1
#
_entry.id   AF-A0A9E0ZT95-F1
#
_cell.length_a   1.000
_cell.length_b   1.000
_cell.length_c   1.000
_cell.angle_alpha   90.00
_cell.angle_beta   90.00
_cell.angle_gamma   90.00
#
_symmetry.space_group_name_H-M   'P 1'
#
loop_
_entity.id
_entity.type
_entity.pdbx_description
1 polymer ?
#
loop_
_entity_poly.entity_id
_entity_poly.type
_entity_poly.pdbx_seq_one_letter_code
_entity_poly.pdbx_strand_id
1 'polypeptide(L)'
;LLDRLMLNEERIKGIADGVRQVELLDDPCGKIISDYKKDNGLEIKKITVPIGVIGIIFEARPNVTVDAAALCLKSSNSVLLRGGKEAINSNTALSEIMRDAVESVGFPRDVIQLVHDVSRQSANDMMNMNEYLDCLIPRGGKGLIKAVVNNSTVPVIETGSGNCHIFVDESADINMAAEIIFNAKTQRISVCNACESLVIHSKIIDKALPVIAKKLKEKNVEIRGDERACAACSLVSPATEEDFYTEYLDYIISVKTVDSLDEAIEHINRCSTGHSEAIITNNDENADKFLKCIDSSSVYVNASTRFTDGGEFGLGAEIGISTQKLHARGPMGLEQLTSTKYLIYGNGQVR
;
A
#
# COMPACT_ATOMS: atom_id res chain seq x y z
N LEU A 1 -0.57 9.71 17.97
CA LEU A 1 -1.34 8.54 18.46
C LEU A 1 -2.82 8.86 18.63
N LEU A 2 -3.20 9.88 19.41
CA LEU A 2 -4.60 10.29 19.63
C LEU A 2 -5.39 10.48 18.33
N ASP A 3 -4.80 11.17 17.35
CA ASP A 3 -5.44 11.38 16.05
C ASP A 3 -5.76 10.07 15.29
N ARG A 4 -5.00 8.97 15.51
CA ARG A 4 -5.29 7.69 14.84
C ARG A 4 -6.36 6.87 15.56
N LEU A 5 -6.54 7.09 16.87
CA LEU A 5 -7.46 6.34 17.73
C LEU A 5 -8.86 6.97 17.85
N MET A 6 -8.93 8.30 17.80
CA MET A 6 -10.15 9.05 18.11
C MET A 6 -11.28 8.68 17.14
N LEU A 7 -12.45 8.40 17.68
CA LEU A 7 -13.71 8.35 16.92
C LEU A 7 -14.56 9.54 17.34
N ASN A 8 -15.15 10.19 16.35
CA ASN A 8 -16.15 11.25 16.52
C ASN A 8 -17.27 10.99 15.49
N GLU A 9 -18.32 11.80 15.51
CA GLU A 9 -19.48 11.63 14.63
C GLU A 9 -19.08 11.63 13.14
N GLU A 10 -18.21 12.56 12.73
CA GLU A 10 -17.72 12.65 11.35
C GLU A 10 -16.97 11.39 10.91
N ARG A 11 -16.09 10.85 11.75
CA ARG A 11 -15.33 9.63 11.47
C ARG A 11 -16.22 8.39 11.42
N ILE A 12 -17.21 8.29 12.32
CA ILE A 12 -18.19 7.19 12.30
C ILE A 12 -19.01 7.25 11.01
N LYS A 13 -19.44 8.45 10.59
CA LYS A 13 -20.11 8.65 9.32
C LYS A 13 -19.22 8.23 8.15
N GLY A 14 -17.96 8.65 8.14
CA GLY A 14 -16.99 8.25 7.12
C GLY A 14 -16.78 6.74 7.03
N ILE A 15 -16.70 6.04 8.17
CA ILE A 15 -16.64 4.57 8.22
C ILE A 15 -17.89 3.95 7.59
N ALA A 16 -19.08 4.42 7.96
CA ALA A 16 -20.33 3.92 7.39
C ALA A 16 -20.45 4.20 5.89
N ASP A 17 -20.00 5.37 5.43
CA ASP A 17 -19.96 5.72 4.01
C ASP A 17 -18.97 4.84 3.25
N GLY A 18 -17.82 4.48 3.84
CA GLY A 18 -16.88 3.51 3.29
C GLY A 18 -17.50 2.12 3.08
N VAL A 19 -18.31 1.64 4.03
CA VAL A 19 -19.06 0.38 3.86
C VAL A 19 -20.05 0.47 2.68
N ARG A 20 -20.78 1.58 2.55
CA ARG A 20 -21.69 1.81 1.42
C ARG A 20 -20.95 1.88 0.08
N GLN A 21 -19.73 2.41 0.05
CA GLN A 21 -18.91 2.39 -1.15
C GLN A 21 -18.51 0.96 -1.53
N VAL A 22 -18.10 0.13 -0.56
CA VAL A 22 -17.76 -1.29 -0.79
C VAL A 22 -18.98 -2.08 -1.28
N GLU A 23 -20.17 -1.78 -0.76
CA GLU A 23 -21.43 -2.38 -1.21
C GLU A 23 -21.64 -2.22 -2.72
N LEU A 24 -21.32 -1.03 -3.26
CA LEU A 24 -21.51 -0.68 -4.68
C LEU A 24 -20.48 -1.31 -5.63
N LEU A 25 -19.38 -1.86 -5.11
CA LEU A 25 -18.37 -2.51 -5.94
C LEU A 25 -18.89 -3.83 -6.53
N ASP A 26 -18.33 -4.26 -7.65
CA ASP A 26 -18.66 -5.56 -8.23
C ASP A 26 -18.17 -6.72 -7.35
N ASP A 27 -18.91 -7.82 -7.34
CA ASP A 27 -18.47 -9.06 -6.69
C ASP A 27 -17.22 -9.60 -7.42
N PRO A 28 -16.08 -9.79 -6.73
CA PRO A 28 -14.87 -10.28 -7.35
C PRO A 28 -14.89 -11.81 -7.59
N CYS A 29 -15.82 -12.55 -6.99
CA CYS A 29 -15.87 -14.01 -7.03
C CYS A 29 -16.64 -14.57 -8.24
N GLY A 30 -16.20 -15.71 -8.76
CA GLY A 30 -16.85 -16.39 -9.89
C GLY A 30 -16.56 -15.80 -11.26
N LYS A 31 -15.68 -14.80 -11.37
CA LYS A 31 -15.24 -14.23 -12.65
C LYS A 31 -14.46 -15.26 -13.45
N ILE A 32 -14.77 -15.42 -14.74
CA ILE A 32 -14.02 -16.29 -15.65
C ILE A 32 -12.76 -15.56 -16.11
N ILE A 33 -11.60 -16.10 -15.77
CA ILE A 33 -10.27 -15.59 -16.17
C ILE A 33 -9.86 -16.17 -17.51
N SER A 34 -10.12 -17.46 -17.73
CA SER A 34 -9.89 -18.12 -19.01
C SER A 34 -10.90 -19.24 -19.22
N ASP A 35 -11.24 -19.48 -20.49
CA ASP A 35 -12.18 -20.52 -20.92
C ASP A 35 -11.69 -21.07 -22.26
N TYR A 36 -11.32 -22.35 -22.29
CA TYR A 36 -10.81 -22.99 -23.50
C TYR A 36 -11.15 -24.47 -23.55
N LYS A 37 -11.20 -24.99 -24.77
CA LYS A 37 -11.44 -26.41 -25.05
C LYS A 37 -10.17 -27.06 -25.58
N LYS A 38 -9.79 -28.22 -25.01
CA LYS A 38 -8.69 -29.03 -25.52
C LYS A 38 -9.11 -29.85 -26.74
N ASP A 39 -8.14 -30.31 -27.53
CA ASP A 39 -8.36 -31.18 -28.71
C ASP A 39 -9.12 -32.47 -28.38
N ASN A 40 -8.95 -33.00 -27.16
CA ASN A 40 -9.67 -34.18 -26.69
C ASN A 40 -11.11 -33.87 -26.19
N GLY A 41 -11.56 -32.63 -26.32
CA GLY A 41 -12.92 -32.20 -25.98
C GLY A 41 -13.14 -31.75 -24.53
N LEU A 42 -12.12 -31.77 -23.66
CA LEU A 42 -12.24 -31.20 -22.30
C LEU A 42 -12.45 -29.69 -22.36
N GLU A 43 -13.45 -29.20 -21.64
CA GLU A 43 -13.72 -27.77 -21.47
C GLU A 43 -13.15 -27.32 -20.12
N ILE A 44 -12.22 -26.38 -20.15
CA ILE A 44 -11.45 -25.95 -18.99
C ILE A 44 -11.68 -24.46 -18.77
N LYS A 45 -12.19 -24.12 -17.58
CA LYS A 45 -12.38 -22.73 -17.14
C LYS A 45 -11.50 -22.45 -15.94
N LYS A 46 -10.84 -21.30 -15.91
CA LYS A 46 -10.21 -20.74 -14.70
C LYS A 46 -11.12 -19.66 -14.15
N ILE A 47 -11.51 -19.74 -12.88
CA ILE A 47 -12.38 -18.76 -12.23
C ILE A 47 -11.76 -18.18 -10.96
N THR A 48 -12.20 -16.99 -10.56
CA THR A 48 -11.90 -16.43 -9.23
C THR A 48 -12.75 -17.08 -8.14
N VAL A 49 -12.19 -17.19 -6.94
CA VAL A 49 -12.82 -17.71 -5.71
C VAL A 49 -12.31 -16.92 -4.51
N PRO A 50 -12.99 -16.87 -3.36
CA PRO A 50 -12.41 -16.26 -2.16
C PRO A 50 -11.09 -16.93 -1.79
N ILE A 51 -10.22 -16.20 -1.08
CA ILE A 51 -9.02 -16.77 -0.47
C ILE A 51 -9.43 -17.80 0.59
N GLY A 52 -10.43 -17.48 1.42
CA GLY A 52 -10.93 -18.32 2.50
C GLY A 52 -11.09 -17.49 3.78
N VAL A 53 -10.23 -17.73 4.76
CA VAL A 53 -10.20 -17.02 6.05
C VAL A 53 -9.00 -16.07 6.09
N ILE A 54 -9.27 -14.78 6.26
CA ILE A 54 -8.25 -13.74 6.32
C ILE A 54 -8.07 -13.27 7.76
N GLY A 55 -6.85 -13.36 8.27
CA GLY A 55 -6.48 -12.76 9.54
C GLY A 55 -5.87 -11.37 9.38
N ILE A 56 -6.37 -10.39 10.13
CA ILE A 56 -5.85 -9.01 10.09
C ILE A 56 -5.27 -8.65 11.45
N ILE A 57 -3.96 -8.35 11.48
CA ILE A 57 -3.28 -7.88 12.69
C ILE A 57 -2.99 -6.39 12.53
N PHE A 58 -3.59 -5.53 13.36
CA PHE A 58 -3.52 -4.09 13.16
C PHE A 58 -3.34 -3.26 14.44
N GLU A 59 -2.84 -2.03 14.27
CA GLU A 59 -2.53 -1.10 15.37
C GLU A 59 -3.38 0.16 15.34
N ALA A 60 -3.84 0.58 16.54
CA ALA A 60 -4.28 1.93 16.91
C ALA A 60 -5.15 2.69 15.89
N ARG A 61 -6.00 1.99 15.13
CA ARG A 61 -6.92 2.53 14.12
C ARG A 61 -8.24 1.76 14.14
N PRO A 62 -9.25 2.20 14.92
CA PRO A 62 -10.50 1.47 15.06
C PRO A 62 -11.28 1.27 13.75
N ASN A 63 -11.17 2.20 12.79
CA ASN A 63 -11.81 2.11 11.48
C ASN A 63 -11.39 0.86 10.70
N VAL A 64 -10.15 0.39 10.88
CA VAL A 64 -9.64 -0.83 10.21
C VAL A 64 -10.48 -2.06 10.55
N THR A 65 -11.10 -2.10 11.75
CA THR A 65 -12.03 -3.17 12.14
C THR A 65 -13.16 -3.30 11.13
N VAL A 66 -13.74 -2.17 10.70
CA VAL A 66 -14.89 -2.13 9.80
C VAL A 66 -14.45 -2.25 8.35
N ASP A 67 -13.45 -1.48 7.94
CA ASP A 67 -12.95 -1.45 6.56
C ASP A 67 -12.50 -2.85 6.12
N ALA A 68 -11.73 -3.54 6.97
CA ALA A 68 -11.23 -4.86 6.66
C ALA A 68 -12.35 -5.90 6.60
N ALA A 69 -13.29 -5.87 7.55
CA ALA A 69 -14.39 -6.80 7.57
C ALA A 69 -15.36 -6.60 6.38
N ALA A 70 -15.64 -5.35 6.00
CA ALA A 70 -16.48 -5.05 4.84
C ALA A 70 -15.86 -5.57 3.53
N LEU A 71 -14.55 -5.34 3.32
CA LEU A 71 -13.82 -5.85 2.16
C LEU A 71 -13.77 -7.38 2.13
N CYS A 72 -13.50 -8.03 3.27
CA CYS A 72 -13.48 -9.49 3.37
C CYS A 72 -14.86 -10.08 3.03
N LEU A 73 -15.93 -9.55 3.64
CA LEU A 73 -17.29 -10.00 3.37
C LEU A 73 -17.66 -9.85 1.89
N LYS A 74 -17.39 -8.69 1.30
CA LYS A 74 -17.71 -8.42 -0.11
C LYS A 74 -16.93 -9.32 -1.07
N SER A 75 -15.74 -9.75 -0.67
CA SER A 75 -14.92 -10.73 -1.41
C SER A 75 -15.17 -12.18 -1.00
N SER A 76 -16.28 -12.46 -0.29
CA SER A 76 -16.68 -13.80 0.18
C SER A 76 -15.68 -14.49 1.11
N ASN A 77 -14.86 -13.72 1.83
CA ASN A 77 -13.94 -14.21 2.85
C ASN A 77 -14.53 -14.01 4.26
N SER A 78 -14.23 -14.92 5.18
CA SER A 78 -14.40 -14.63 6.61
C SER A 78 -13.16 -13.92 7.15
N VAL A 79 -13.32 -13.21 8.27
CA VAL A 79 -12.24 -12.40 8.85
C VAL A 79 -12.02 -12.67 10.33
N LEU A 80 -10.75 -12.85 10.71
CA LEU A 80 -10.29 -12.84 12.10
C LEU A 80 -9.49 -11.57 12.36
N LEU A 81 -10.02 -10.69 13.20
CA LEU A 81 -9.45 -9.38 13.51
C LEU A 81 -8.67 -9.44 14.82
N ARG A 82 -7.47 -8.87 14.84
CA ARG A 82 -6.69 -8.65 16.06
C ARG A 82 -6.14 -7.23 16.05
N GLY A 83 -6.79 -6.36 16.83
CA GLY A 83 -6.35 -4.99 17.02
C GLY A 83 -5.35 -4.79 18.17
N GLY A 84 -4.77 -3.60 18.23
CA GLY A 84 -3.92 -3.19 19.35
C GLY A 84 -4.72 -2.90 20.64
N LYS A 85 -4.08 -3.09 21.80
CA LYS A 85 -4.68 -2.88 23.13
C LYS A 85 -5.31 -1.48 23.30
N GLU A 86 -4.73 -0.46 22.67
CA GLU A 86 -5.17 0.93 22.78
C GLU A 86 -6.57 1.16 22.18
N ALA A 87 -7.03 0.27 21.28
CA ALA A 87 -8.29 0.40 20.56
C ALA A 87 -9.31 -0.70 20.92
N ILE A 88 -9.01 -1.57 21.89
CA ILE A 88 -9.79 -2.80 22.12
C ILE A 88 -11.28 -2.53 22.40
N ASN A 89 -11.60 -1.49 23.16
CA ASN A 89 -12.99 -1.13 23.48
C ASN A 89 -13.75 -0.69 22.23
N SER A 90 -13.14 0.18 21.41
CA SER A 90 -13.73 0.63 20.15
C SER A 90 -13.88 -0.51 19.14
N ASN A 91 -12.85 -1.35 19.01
CA ASN A 91 -12.88 -2.51 18.11
C ASN A 91 -13.96 -3.50 18.53
N THR A 92 -14.13 -3.74 19.83
CA THR A 92 -15.18 -4.61 20.36
C THR A 92 -16.56 -4.06 20.01
N ALA A 93 -16.82 -2.78 20.27
CA ALA A 93 -18.11 -2.16 19.95
C ALA A 93 -18.42 -2.22 18.44
N LEU A 94 -17.44 -1.89 17.59
CA LEU A 94 -17.60 -1.94 16.14
C LEU A 94 -17.82 -3.37 15.63
N SER A 95 -17.04 -4.33 16.13
CA SER A 95 -17.17 -5.74 15.74
C SER A 95 -18.53 -6.30 16.12
N GLU A 96 -19.05 -6.03 17.32
CA GLU A 96 -20.38 -6.53 17.73
C GLU A 96 -21.49 -5.96 16.85
N ILE A 97 -21.46 -4.66 16.52
CA ILE A 97 -22.42 -4.06 15.60
C ILE A 97 -22.40 -4.76 14.23
N MET A 98 -21.21 -5.06 13.71
CA MET A 98 -21.09 -5.76 12.43
C MET A 98 -21.58 -7.20 12.51
N ARG A 99 -21.27 -7.91 13.60
CA ARG A 99 -21.73 -9.29 13.84
C ARG A 99 -23.25 -9.38 13.93
N ASP A 100 -23.88 -8.42 14.62
CA ASP A 100 -25.34 -8.34 14.71
C ASP A 100 -25.96 -8.02 13.34
N ALA A 101 -25.32 -7.15 12.56
CA ALA A 101 -25.79 -6.81 11.21
C ALA A 101 -25.78 -8.01 10.27
N VAL A 102 -24.70 -8.79 10.22
CA VAL A 102 -24.62 -9.98 9.33
C VAL A 102 -25.58 -11.10 9.78
N GLU A 103 -25.79 -11.27 11.09
CA GLU A 103 -26.76 -12.23 11.63
C GLU A 103 -28.19 -11.85 11.27
N SER A 104 -28.52 -10.55 11.29
CA SER A 104 -29.87 -10.07 10.95
C SER A 104 -30.29 -10.41 9.51
N VAL A 105 -29.34 -10.70 8.63
CA VAL A 105 -29.57 -11.11 7.23
C VAL A 105 -29.24 -12.59 6.97
N GLY A 106 -29.06 -13.39 8.03
CA GLY A 106 -28.96 -14.85 7.96
C GLY A 106 -27.55 -15.43 7.83
N PHE A 107 -26.50 -14.62 7.93
CA PHE A 107 -25.12 -15.12 7.99
C PHE A 107 -24.74 -15.50 9.43
N PRO A 108 -23.84 -16.49 9.63
CA PRO A 108 -23.29 -16.76 10.96
C PRO A 108 -22.54 -15.54 11.51
N ARG A 109 -22.69 -15.21 12.80
CA ARG A 109 -21.94 -14.13 13.45
C ARG A 109 -20.42 -14.27 13.29
N ASP A 110 -19.94 -15.51 13.22
CA ASP A 110 -18.52 -15.84 13.24
C ASP A 110 -17.83 -15.70 11.87
N VAL A 111 -18.54 -15.20 10.84
CA VAL A 111 -17.88 -14.69 9.62
C VAL A 111 -17.01 -13.46 9.91
N ILE A 112 -17.27 -12.76 11.03
CA ILE A 112 -16.43 -11.69 11.57
C ILE A 112 -16.11 -12.02 13.02
N GLN A 113 -14.83 -12.20 13.33
CA GLN A 113 -14.37 -12.51 14.68
C GLN A 113 -13.33 -11.48 15.14
N LEU A 114 -13.35 -11.16 16.44
CA LEU A 114 -12.35 -10.30 17.08
C LEU A 114 -11.63 -11.07 18.19
N VAL A 115 -10.30 -11.09 18.13
CA VAL A 115 -9.46 -11.61 19.21
C VAL A 115 -9.42 -10.57 20.34
N HIS A 116 -10.06 -10.89 21.46
CA HIS A 116 -10.09 -10.02 22.64
C HIS A 116 -8.81 -10.07 23.47
N ASP A 117 -8.03 -11.15 23.39
CA ASP A 117 -6.73 -11.21 24.04
C ASP A 117 -5.74 -10.27 23.32
N VAL A 118 -5.36 -9.19 23.99
CA VAL A 118 -4.44 -8.16 23.48
C VAL A 118 -2.97 -8.49 23.76
N SER A 119 -2.67 -9.68 24.29
CA SER A 119 -1.31 -10.15 24.54
C SER A 119 -0.50 -10.24 23.23
N ARG A 120 0.83 -10.30 23.36
CA ARG A 120 1.70 -10.64 22.21
C ARG A 120 1.55 -12.10 21.81
N GLN A 121 1.17 -12.96 22.77
CA GLN A 121 1.00 -14.39 22.51
C GLN A 121 -0.14 -14.63 21.52
N SER A 122 -1.28 -13.96 21.68
CA SER A 122 -2.40 -14.11 20.73
C SER A 122 -2.03 -13.74 19.29
N ALA A 123 -1.17 -12.74 19.09
CA ALA A 123 -0.65 -12.39 17.77
C ALA A 123 0.28 -13.49 17.22
N ASN A 124 1.17 -14.05 18.06
CA ASN A 124 2.05 -15.15 17.66
C ASN A 124 1.27 -16.43 17.35
N ASP A 125 0.23 -16.74 18.11
CA ASP A 125 -0.62 -17.90 17.86
C ASP A 125 -1.30 -17.75 16.50
N MET A 126 -1.91 -16.58 16.26
CA MET A 126 -2.54 -16.23 14.97
C MET A 126 -1.58 -16.33 13.78
N MET A 127 -0.31 -15.94 13.95
CA MET A 127 0.76 -16.10 12.94
C MET A 127 1.05 -17.57 12.57
N ASN A 128 0.59 -18.53 13.36
CA ASN A 128 0.89 -19.95 13.20
C ASN A 128 -0.36 -20.84 13.00
N MET A 129 -1.54 -20.24 12.83
CA MET A 129 -2.82 -20.94 12.65
C MET A 129 -3.07 -21.41 11.20
N ASN A 130 -2.11 -22.14 10.60
CA ASN A 130 -2.19 -22.61 9.20
C ASN A 130 -3.41 -23.48 8.87
N GLU A 131 -3.98 -24.15 9.88
CA GLU A 131 -5.19 -24.97 9.71
C GLU A 131 -6.45 -24.11 9.51
N TYR A 132 -6.44 -22.87 10.00
CA TYR A 132 -7.64 -22.03 10.09
C TYR A 132 -7.55 -20.73 9.28
N LEU A 133 -6.34 -20.25 9.00
CA LEU A 133 -6.10 -19.00 8.28
C LEU A 133 -5.38 -19.29 6.96
N ASP A 134 -5.97 -18.82 5.87
CA ASP A 134 -5.40 -18.92 4.53
C ASP A 134 -4.43 -17.77 4.24
N CYS A 135 -4.63 -16.62 4.90
CA CYS A 135 -3.84 -15.41 4.68
C CYS A 135 -3.78 -14.53 5.94
N LEU A 136 -2.63 -13.88 6.17
CA LEU A 136 -2.45 -12.81 7.14
C LEU A 136 -2.11 -11.49 6.46
N ILE A 137 -2.72 -10.40 6.94
CA ILE A 137 -2.43 -9.04 6.47
C ILE A 137 -2.11 -8.16 7.69
N PRO A 138 -0.84 -7.78 7.90
CA PRO A 138 -0.47 -6.82 8.94
C PRO A 138 -0.81 -5.39 8.49
N ARG A 139 -1.40 -4.57 9.37
CA ARG A 139 -1.63 -3.13 9.16
C ARG A 139 -1.14 -2.31 10.36
N GLY A 140 0.08 -1.79 10.27
CA GLY A 140 0.67 -1.04 11.38
C GLY A 140 2.00 -0.39 11.02
N GLY A 141 2.81 -0.11 12.04
CA GLY A 141 4.18 0.37 11.80
C GLY A 141 5.11 -0.72 11.27
N LYS A 142 6.29 -0.31 10.78
CA LYS A 142 7.35 -1.21 10.28
C LYS A 142 7.66 -2.38 11.23
N GLY A 143 7.68 -2.11 12.54
CA GLY A 143 7.98 -3.12 13.55
C GLY A 143 6.96 -4.26 13.60
N LEU A 144 5.65 -3.94 13.48
CA LEU A 144 4.60 -4.96 13.43
C LEU A 144 4.69 -5.78 12.15
N ILE A 145 4.79 -5.09 11.00
CA ILE A 145 4.86 -5.74 9.69
C ILE A 145 6.04 -6.71 9.65
N LYS A 146 7.23 -6.26 10.03
CA LYS A 146 8.44 -7.10 10.09
C LYS A 146 8.28 -8.27 11.06
N ALA A 147 7.61 -8.07 12.20
CA ALA A 147 7.36 -9.15 13.14
C ALA A 147 6.42 -10.22 12.55
N VAL A 148 5.37 -9.83 11.82
CA VAL A 148 4.46 -10.77 11.16
C VAL A 148 5.19 -11.51 10.03
N VAL A 149 5.87 -10.79 9.14
CA VAL A 149 6.59 -11.39 8.00
C VAL A 149 7.66 -12.40 8.46
N ASN A 150 8.41 -12.09 9.53
CA ASN A 150 9.50 -12.95 9.97
C ASN A 150 9.08 -14.16 10.81
N ASN A 151 7.91 -14.12 11.47
CA ASN A 151 7.50 -15.15 12.42
C ASN A 151 6.26 -15.94 11.98
N SER A 152 5.61 -15.53 10.88
CA SER A 152 4.41 -16.20 10.38
C SER A 152 4.75 -17.45 9.57
N THR A 153 4.03 -18.53 9.86
CA THR A 153 3.97 -19.70 8.98
C THR A 153 2.75 -19.65 8.06
N VAL A 154 1.69 -18.94 8.48
CA VAL A 154 0.55 -18.61 7.61
C VAL A 154 1.02 -17.69 6.49
N PRO A 155 0.57 -17.86 5.22
CA PRO A 155 0.93 -16.97 4.13
C PRO A 155 0.61 -15.50 4.45
N VAL A 156 1.54 -14.59 4.18
CA VAL A 156 1.39 -13.16 4.47
C VAL A 156 1.27 -12.38 3.17
N ILE A 157 0.31 -11.45 3.12
CA ILE A 157 0.37 -10.33 2.17
C ILE A 157 0.87 -9.11 2.93
N GLU A 158 2.13 -8.80 2.73
CA GLU A 158 2.82 -7.69 3.37
C GLU A 158 2.30 -6.36 2.80
N THR A 159 1.83 -5.47 3.67
CA THR A 159 1.72 -4.05 3.32
C THR A 159 3.02 -3.35 3.63
N GLY A 160 3.63 -2.71 2.63
CA GLY A 160 5.00 -2.20 2.76
C GLY A 160 5.10 -0.86 3.49
N SER A 161 6.30 -0.59 4.00
CA SER A 161 6.78 0.79 4.20
C SER A 161 6.97 1.49 2.85
N GLY A 162 7.02 2.82 2.82
CA GLY A 162 7.32 3.56 1.60
C GLY A 162 8.43 4.59 1.76
N ASN A 163 9.67 4.18 1.47
CA ASN A 163 10.72 5.12 1.08
C ASN A 163 10.54 5.46 -0.41
N CYS A 164 9.65 6.41 -0.70
CA CYS A 164 9.25 6.75 -2.07
C CYS A 164 10.14 7.84 -2.66
N HIS A 165 10.57 7.67 -3.90
CA HIS A 165 11.48 8.56 -4.60
C HIS A 165 10.81 9.33 -5.72
N ILE A 166 11.30 10.55 -5.96
CA ILE A 166 10.99 11.29 -7.18
C ILE A 166 12.31 11.68 -7.86
N PHE A 167 12.52 11.20 -9.08
CA PHE A 167 13.63 11.57 -9.94
C PHE A 167 13.29 12.80 -10.78
N VAL A 168 14.10 13.86 -10.69
CA VAL A 168 14.03 15.06 -11.51
C VAL A 168 15.08 14.97 -12.61
N ASP A 169 14.63 14.66 -13.82
CA ASP A 169 15.47 14.47 -15.00
C ASP A 169 16.05 15.79 -15.53
N GLU A 170 17.11 15.71 -16.35
CA GLU A 170 17.73 16.91 -16.95
C GLU A 170 16.76 17.74 -17.80
N SER A 171 15.74 17.09 -18.37
CA SER A 171 14.75 17.70 -19.26
C SER A 171 13.48 18.19 -18.53
N ALA A 172 13.39 18.01 -17.22
CA ALA A 172 12.19 18.28 -16.44
C ALA A 172 11.75 19.76 -16.51
N ASP A 173 10.43 19.99 -16.53
CA ASP A 173 9.89 21.30 -16.19
C ASP A 173 10.04 21.54 -14.68
N ILE A 174 10.79 22.58 -14.31
CA ILE A 174 11.16 22.87 -12.92
C ILE A 174 9.93 23.26 -12.08
N ASN A 175 8.97 23.98 -12.64
CA ASN A 175 7.78 24.41 -11.91
C ASN A 175 6.85 23.23 -11.65
N MET A 176 6.66 22.38 -12.67
CA MET A 176 5.95 21.11 -12.54
C MET A 176 6.61 20.23 -11.48
N ALA A 177 7.94 20.13 -11.49
CA ALA A 177 8.68 19.39 -10.48
C ALA A 177 8.42 19.91 -9.06
N ALA A 178 8.49 21.23 -8.86
CA ALA A 178 8.25 21.84 -7.56
C ALA A 178 6.82 21.58 -7.04
N GLU A 179 5.79 21.70 -7.88
CA GLU A 179 4.40 21.45 -7.47
C GLU A 179 4.13 19.96 -7.16
N ILE A 180 4.62 19.05 -8.00
CA ILE A 180 4.47 17.61 -7.79
C ILE A 180 5.17 17.18 -6.49
N ILE A 181 6.43 17.59 -6.29
CA ILE A 181 7.20 17.25 -5.09
C ILE A 181 6.56 17.85 -3.83
N PHE A 182 6.08 19.10 -3.91
CA PHE A 182 5.38 19.72 -2.81
C PHE A 182 4.12 18.95 -2.42
N ASN A 183 3.30 18.55 -3.40
CA ASN A 183 2.14 17.69 -3.16
C ASN A 183 2.56 16.34 -2.54
N ALA A 184 3.54 15.67 -3.13
CA ALA A 184 3.98 14.35 -2.75
C ALA A 184 4.51 14.28 -1.31
N LYS A 185 5.21 15.32 -0.85
CA LYS A 185 5.75 15.40 0.51
C LYS A 185 4.74 15.95 1.52
N THR A 186 3.98 17.00 1.17
CA THR A 186 3.31 17.84 2.18
C THR A 186 1.80 17.62 2.31
N GLN A 187 1.15 16.93 1.37
CA GLN A 187 -0.31 16.71 1.45
C GLN A 187 -0.67 15.88 2.68
N ARG A 188 0.07 14.81 2.95
CA ARG A 188 -0.10 13.96 4.13
C ARG A 188 1.22 13.23 4.42
N ILE A 189 1.94 13.67 5.44
CA ILE A 189 3.25 13.09 5.82
C ILE A 189 3.14 11.72 6.52
N SER A 190 1.98 11.39 7.09
CA SER A 190 1.82 10.21 7.95
C SER A 190 1.43 8.91 7.22
N VAL A 191 1.54 8.90 5.88
CA VAL A 191 1.21 7.78 4.99
C VAL A 191 2.43 7.34 4.21
N CYS A 192 2.48 6.05 3.87
CA CYS A 192 3.65 5.40 3.26
C CYS A 192 3.95 5.87 1.84
N ASN A 193 3.00 6.40 1.08
CA ASN A 193 3.24 6.87 -0.29
C ASN A 193 3.72 8.33 -0.37
N ALA A 194 4.03 8.97 0.77
CA ALA A 194 4.64 10.29 0.80
C ALA A 194 6.06 10.22 0.21
N CYS A 195 6.48 11.25 -0.53
CA CYS A 195 7.85 11.30 -1.05
C CYS A 195 8.84 11.53 0.10
N GLU A 196 9.85 10.66 0.22
CA GLU A 196 10.87 10.67 1.28
C GLU A 196 12.26 11.01 0.75
N SER A 197 12.50 10.80 -0.55
CA SER A 197 13.80 11.04 -1.20
C SER A 197 13.65 11.65 -2.59
N LEU A 198 14.47 12.66 -2.89
CA LEU A 198 14.61 13.23 -4.23
C LEU A 198 15.90 12.72 -4.86
N VAL A 199 15.81 12.38 -6.14
CA VAL A 199 16.99 12.11 -6.98
C VAL A 199 17.02 13.19 -8.05
N ILE A 200 18.10 13.96 -8.17
CA ILE A 200 18.14 15.09 -9.09
C ILE A 200 19.34 14.97 -10.02
N HIS A 201 19.10 15.12 -11.32
CA HIS A 201 20.15 15.09 -12.33
C HIS A 201 21.11 16.28 -12.16
N SER A 202 22.42 16.03 -12.19
CA SER A 202 23.47 17.02 -11.94
C SER A 202 23.41 18.24 -12.86
N LYS A 203 23.06 18.06 -14.14
CA LYS A 203 22.89 19.16 -15.11
C LYS A 203 21.73 20.14 -14.83
N ILE A 204 20.73 19.76 -14.03
CA ILE A 204 19.58 20.65 -13.72
C ILE A 204 19.57 21.14 -12.27
N ILE A 205 20.37 20.53 -11.38
CA ILE A 205 20.29 20.74 -9.93
C ILE A 205 20.41 22.21 -9.50
N ASP A 206 21.34 22.96 -10.07
CA ASP A 206 21.59 24.37 -9.73
C ASP A 206 20.39 25.28 -10.04
N LYS A 207 19.49 24.85 -10.94
CA LYS A 207 18.27 25.57 -11.30
C LYS A 207 17.04 24.99 -10.58
N ALA A 208 16.93 23.67 -10.54
CA ALA A 208 15.75 22.99 -10.01
C ALA A 208 15.68 23.01 -8.47
N LEU A 209 16.78 22.67 -7.80
CA LEU A 209 16.80 22.49 -6.35
C LEU A 209 16.47 23.78 -5.58
N PRO A 210 16.97 24.98 -5.95
CA PRO A 210 16.55 26.21 -5.27
C PRO A 210 15.05 26.49 -5.35
N VAL A 211 14.41 26.19 -6.49
CA VAL A 211 12.96 26.40 -6.68
C VAL A 211 12.17 25.39 -5.84
N ILE A 212 12.53 24.11 -5.91
CA ILE A 212 11.92 23.03 -5.12
C ILE A 212 12.07 23.31 -3.62
N ALA A 213 13.28 23.66 -3.17
CA ALA A 213 13.58 23.93 -1.77
C ALA A 213 12.79 25.13 -1.23
N LYS A 214 12.67 26.21 -2.03
CA LYS A 214 11.85 27.36 -1.66
C LYS A 214 10.38 26.98 -1.48
N LYS A 215 9.82 26.16 -2.37
CA LYS A 215 8.44 25.68 -2.29
C LYS A 215 8.23 24.81 -1.05
N LEU A 216 9.11 23.84 -0.81
CA LEU A 216 9.07 22.97 0.37
C LEU A 216 9.22 23.74 1.69
N LYS A 217 9.96 24.87 1.69
CA LYS A 217 10.10 25.74 2.85
C LYS A 217 8.79 26.38 3.30
N GLU A 218 7.79 26.53 2.42
CA GLU A 218 6.45 27.01 2.77
C GLU A 218 5.76 26.13 3.84
N LYS A 219 6.16 24.85 3.94
CA LYS A 219 5.70 23.89 4.95
C LYS A 219 6.76 23.54 5.98
N ASN A 220 7.86 24.30 6.03
CA ASN A 220 9.01 24.06 6.90
C ASN A 220 9.64 22.66 6.75
N VAL A 221 9.62 22.11 5.53
CA VAL A 221 10.28 20.83 5.26
C VAL A 221 11.80 21.00 5.42
N GLU A 222 12.40 20.12 6.21
CA GLU A 222 13.84 19.95 6.32
C GLU A 222 14.36 19.17 5.11
N ILE A 223 15.44 19.66 4.48
CA ILE A 223 16.02 19.06 3.28
C ILE A 223 17.44 18.64 3.61
N ARG A 224 17.74 17.34 3.45
CA ARG A 224 19.07 16.76 3.69
C ARG A 224 19.65 16.27 2.38
N GLY A 225 20.84 16.69 1.98
CA GLY A 225 21.38 16.34 0.67
C GLY A 225 22.85 15.96 0.68
N ASP A 226 23.28 15.33 -0.40
CA ASP A 226 24.70 15.10 -0.65
C ASP A 226 25.49 16.41 -0.87
N GLU A 227 26.81 16.30 -1.00
CA GLU A 227 27.69 17.47 -1.13
C GLU A 227 27.31 18.37 -2.32
N ARG A 228 26.86 17.78 -3.44
CA ARG A 228 26.42 18.52 -4.63
C ARG A 228 25.11 19.26 -4.39
N ALA A 229 24.15 18.62 -3.74
CA ALA A 229 22.90 19.27 -3.35
C ALA A 229 23.12 20.42 -2.35
N CYS A 230 24.02 20.23 -1.38
CA CYS A 230 24.43 21.28 -0.43
C CYS A 230 25.08 22.48 -1.15
N ALA A 231 25.92 22.22 -2.15
CA ALA A 231 26.54 23.29 -2.94
C ALA A 231 25.54 24.06 -3.82
N ALA A 232 24.54 23.36 -4.36
CA ALA A 232 23.52 23.94 -5.24
C ALA A 232 22.48 24.80 -4.50
N CYS A 233 22.22 24.55 -3.21
CA CYS A 233 21.23 25.32 -2.45
C CYS A 233 21.56 25.41 -0.95
N SER A 234 21.66 26.63 -0.42
CA SER A 234 21.97 26.90 1.00
C SER A 234 20.87 26.48 1.99
N LEU A 235 19.71 26.04 1.51
CA LEU A 235 18.62 25.52 2.35
C LEU A 235 18.79 24.02 2.66
N VAL A 236 19.79 23.37 2.06
CA VAL A 236 20.04 21.94 2.20
C VAL A 236 21.10 21.71 3.27
N SER A 237 20.79 20.82 4.22
CA SER A 237 21.74 20.35 5.23
C SER A 237 22.44 19.07 4.76
N PRO A 238 23.64 18.74 5.25
CA PRO A 238 24.30 17.50 4.86
C PRO A 238 23.49 16.25 5.25
N ALA A 239 23.31 15.33 4.31
CA ALA A 239 22.75 14.00 4.56
C ALA A 239 23.83 13.01 5.02
N THR A 240 23.41 12.05 5.82
CA THR A 240 24.16 10.81 6.09
C THR A 240 23.75 9.71 5.09
N GLU A 241 24.47 8.60 5.06
CA GLU A 241 24.06 7.46 4.20
C GLU A 241 22.69 6.90 4.63
N GLU A 242 22.37 6.90 5.93
CA GLU A 242 21.10 6.40 6.46
C GLU A 242 19.88 7.20 5.97
N ASP A 243 20.06 8.50 5.71
CA ASP A 243 18.99 9.37 5.22
C ASP A 243 18.42 8.90 3.87
N PHE A 244 19.22 8.25 3.01
CA PHE A 244 18.73 7.74 1.73
C PHE A 244 17.87 6.47 1.85
N TYR A 245 17.91 5.77 2.99
CA TYR A 245 17.09 4.57 3.25
C TYR A 245 15.92 4.84 4.21
N THR A 246 15.80 6.07 4.70
CA THR A 246 14.87 6.41 5.78
C THR A 246 13.51 6.84 5.25
N GLU A 247 12.45 6.19 5.74
CA GLU A 247 11.08 6.71 5.65
C GLU A 247 10.85 7.59 6.88
N TYR A 248 10.78 8.90 6.68
CA TYR A 248 10.71 9.86 7.79
C TYR A 248 9.30 9.96 8.38
N LEU A 249 8.26 9.86 7.56
CA LEU A 249 6.87 10.15 7.93
C LEU A 249 6.68 11.53 8.60
N ASP A 250 7.53 12.48 8.21
CA ASP A 250 7.60 13.84 8.74
C ASP A 250 7.89 14.84 7.62
N TYR A 251 7.93 16.13 7.95
CA TYR A 251 8.39 17.20 7.08
C TYR A 251 9.93 17.18 6.93
N ILE A 252 10.46 16.03 6.49
CA ILE A 252 11.88 15.80 6.19
C ILE A 252 11.95 15.09 4.84
N ILE A 253 12.95 15.42 4.01
CA ILE A 253 13.20 14.76 2.72
C ILE A 253 14.72 14.72 2.44
N SER A 254 15.20 13.62 1.86
CA SER A 254 16.59 13.51 1.40
C SER A 254 16.76 13.92 -0.07
N VAL A 255 17.97 14.29 -0.49
CA VAL A 255 18.31 14.70 -1.86
C VAL A 255 19.62 14.06 -2.29
N LYS A 256 19.54 13.17 -3.28
CA LYS A 256 20.69 12.57 -3.95
C LYS A 256 20.90 13.20 -5.33
N THR A 257 22.14 13.57 -5.63
CA THR A 257 22.52 14.03 -6.97
C THR A 257 23.10 12.88 -7.77
N VAL A 258 22.68 12.72 -9.03
CA VAL A 258 23.12 11.68 -9.97
C VAL A 258 23.49 12.28 -11.33
N ASP A 259 24.32 11.59 -12.11
CA ASP A 259 24.82 12.08 -13.40
C ASP A 259 24.10 11.47 -14.62
N SER A 260 23.22 10.49 -14.40
CA SER A 260 22.45 9.86 -15.46
C SER A 260 21.15 9.21 -14.94
N LEU A 261 20.24 8.91 -15.87
CA LEU A 261 19.04 8.10 -15.58
C LEU A 261 19.39 6.69 -15.06
N ASP A 262 20.45 6.07 -15.57
CA ASP A 262 20.86 4.73 -15.12
C ASP A 262 21.29 4.74 -13.65
N GLU A 263 22.06 5.74 -13.24
CA GLU A 263 22.44 5.93 -11.84
C GLU A 263 21.22 6.25 -10.96
N ALA A 264 20.25 7.01 -11.47
CA ALA A 264 18.99 7.26 -10.77
C ALA A 264 18.22 5.96 -10.50
N ILE A 265 18.07 5.11 -11.53
CA ILE A 265 17.41 3.81 -11.44
C ILE A 265 18.15 2.89 -10.46
N GLU A 266 19.48 2.82 -10.53
CA GLU A 266 20.28 2.00 -9.61
C GLU A 266 20.12 2.46 -8.17
N HIS A 267 20.19 3.76 -7.92
CA HIS A 267 20.00 4.33 -6.59
C HIS A 267 18.60 4.02 -6.03
N ILE A 268 17.56 4.29 -6.83
CA ILE A 268 16.16 4.06 -6.40
C ILE A 268 15.92 2.58 -6.13
N ASN A 269 16.32 1.67 -7.03
CA ASN A 269 16.14 0.23 -6.80
C ASN A 269 16.93 -0.29 -5.58
N ARG A 270 18.03 0.38 -5.19
CA ARG A 270 18.80 0.04 -3.98
C ARG A 270 18.17 0.56 -2.69
N CYS A 271 17.59 1.76 -2.72
CA CYS A 271 17.13 2.47 -1.52
C CYS A 271 15.61 2.39 -1.30
N SER A 272 14.84 2.14 -2.36
CA SER A 272 13.38 2.00 -2.31
C SER A 272 12.95 0.77 -1.51
N THR A 273 11.78 0.88 -0.90
CA THR A 273 11.04 -0.24 -0.30
C THR A 273 10.05 -0.89 -1.26
N GLY A 274 10.15 -0.59 -2.57
CA GLY A 274 9.31 -1.14 -3.63
C GLY A 274 7.89 -0.56 -3.65
N HIS A 275 7.67 0.64 -3.08
CA HIS A 275 6.34 1.22 -2.91
C HIS A 275 5.94 2.07 -4.12
N SER A 276 6.35 3.33 -4.18
CA SER A 276 5.96 4.27 -5.23
C SER A 276 7.13 5.12 -5.66
N GLU A 277 7.44 5.14 -6.96
CA GLU A 277 8.51 5.99 -7.49
C GLU A 277 8.00 6.79 -8.68
N ALA A 278 8.50 8.01 -8.85
CA ALA A 278 8.16 8.84 -10.00
C ALA A 278 9.39 9.38 -10.71
N ILE A 279 9.27 9.60 -12.01
CA ILE A 279 10.16 10.44 -12.80
C ILE A 279 9.41 11.69 -13.24
N ILE A 280 10.11 12.84 -13.22
CA ILE A 280 9.65 14.09 -13.80
C ILE A 280 10.57 14.40 -14.97
N THR A 281 10.05 14.39 -16.20
CA THR A 281 10.84 14.48 -17.44
C THR A 281 9.97 14.96 -18.61
N ASN A 282 10.61 15.62 -19.59
CA ASN A 282 10.01 15.91 -20.90
C ASN A 282 10.61 15.02 -22.01
N ASN A 283 11.39 13.99 -21.63
CA ASN A 283 11.98 13.02 -22.54
C ASN A 283 11.22 11.70 -22.43
N ASP A 284 10.50 11.35 -23.49
CA ASP A 284 9.68 10.13 -23.55
C ASP A 284 10.51 8.84 -23.45
N GLU A 285 11.73 8.82 -24.02
CA GLU A 285 12.62 7.66 -23.92
C GLU A 285 13.09 7.43 -22.47
N ASN A 286 13.37 8.52 -21.74
CA ASN A 286 13.73 8.45 -20.32
C ASN A 286 12.55 7.97 -19.48
N ALA A 287 11.35 8.49 -19.74
CA ALA A 287 10.11 8.06 -19.08
C ALA A 287 9.86 6.55 -19.27
N ASP A 288 9.93 6.08 -20.52
CA ASP A 288 9.73 4.68 -20.87
C ASP A 288 10.75 3.75 -20.19
N LYS A 289 12.03 4.17 -20.17
CA LYS A 289 13.09 3.40 -19.53
C LYS A 289 12.90 3.34 -18.01
N PHE A 290 12.54 4.46 -17.38
CA PHE A 290 12.27 4.52 -15.94
C PHE A 290 11.11 3.57 -15.56
N LEU A 291 9.98 3.64 -16.29
CA LEU A 291 8.82 2.77 -16.06
C LEU A 291 9.15 1.27 -16.17
N LYS A 292 10.06 0.90 -17.09
CA LYS A 292 10.45 -0.51 -17.31
C LYS A 292 11.45 -1.02 -16.27
N CYS A 293 12.32 -0.16 -15.75
CA CYS A 293 13.47 -0.57 -14.96
C CYS A 293 13.32 -0.34 -13.45
N ILE A 294 12.37 0.49 -13.02
CA ILE A 294 12.04 0.63 -11.60
C ILE A 294 11.16 -0.54 -11.15
N ASP A 295 11.58 -1.22 -10.10
CA ASP A 295 10.89 -2.40 -9.57
C ASP A 295 10.08 -2.05 -8.31
N SER A 296 9.10 -1.16 -8.45
CA SER A 296 8.17 -0.76 -7.39
C SER A 296 6.73 -1.12 -7.71
N SER A 297 5.85 -1.07 -6.71
CA SER A 297 4.43 -1.41 -6.87
C SER A 297 3.69 -0.45 -7.81
N SER A 298 4.12 0.81 -7.84
CA SER A 298 3.56 1.84 -8.72
C SER A 298 4.67 2.77 -9.18
N VAL A 299 4.75 3.00 -10.49
CA VAL A 299 5.79 3.84 -11.11
C VAL A 299 5.11 4.90 -11.96
N TYR A 300 5.51 6.16 -11.76
CA TYR A 300 4.82 7.32 -12.31
C TYR A 300 5.72 8.13 -13.23
N VAL A 301 5.10 8.80 -14.21
CA VAL A 301 5.71 9.84 -15.02
C VAL A 301 4.92 11.12 -14.80
N ASN A 302 5.60 12.21 -14.41
CA ASN A 302 5.01 13.54 -14.24
C ASN A 302 3.76 13.55 -13.33
N ALA A 303 3.74 12.71 -12.30
CA ALA A 303 2.65 12.62 -11.33
C ALA A 303 3.17 12.37 -9.91
N SER A 304 2.36 12.76 -8.92
CA SER A 304 2.67 12.60 -7.50
C SER A 304 2.58 11.14 -7.05
N THR A 305 3.49 10.70 -6.19
CA THR A 305 3.42 9.37 -5.56
C THR A 305 2.17 9.17 -4.69
N ARG A 306 1.53 10.28 -4.27
CA ARG A 306 0.30 10.30 -3.47
C ARG A 306 -0.89 9.63 -4.13
N PHE A 307 -0.88 9.47 -5.45
CA PHE A 307 -1.91 8.74 -6.18
C PHE A 307 -1.89 7.22 -5.93
N THR A 308 -0.86 6.69 -5.24
CA THR A 308 -0.83 5.27 -4.87
C THR A 308 -1.84 5.01 -3.75
N ASP A 309 -3.09 4.85 -4.12
CA ASP A 309 -4.24 4.72 -3.23
C ASP A 309 -5.37 4.02 -4.02
N GLY A 310 -6.05 3.06 -3.41
CA GLY A 310 -7.10 2.28 -4.07
C GLY A 310 -8.26 3.13 -4.57
N GLY A 311 -8.62 4.21 -3.88
CA GLY A 311 -9.64 5.15 -4.33
C GLY A 311 -9.21 5.90 -5.59
N GLU A 312 -8.00 6.44 -5.59
CA GLU A 312 -7.42 7.14 -6.73
C GLU A 312 -7.20 6.22 -7.95
N PHE A 313 -6.94 4.94 -7.72
CA PHE A 313 -6.80 3.91 -8.77
C PHE A 313 -8.15 3.37 -9.28
N GLY A 314 -9.27 3.85 -8.75
CA GLY A 314 -10.60 3.40 -9.16
C GLY A 314 -11.00 2.02 -8.61
N LEU A 315 -10.29 1.51 -7.60
CA LEU A 315 -10.67 0.29 -6.87
C LEU A 315 -11.79 0.54 -5.85
N GLY A 316 -12.08 1.82 -5.57
CA GLY A 316 -13.09 2.30 -4.63
C GLY A 316 -12.67 2.16 -3.16
N ALA A 317 -12.15 1.01 -2.77
CA ALA A 317 -11.63 0.76 -1.43
C ALA A 317 -10.38 -0.15 -1.47
N GLU A 318 -9.54 -0.06 -0.43
CA GLU A 318 -8.36 -0.90 -0.30
C GLU A 318 -8.15 -1.44 1.12
N ILE A 319 -7.60 -2.65 1.22
CA ILE A 319 -7.12 -3.21 2.49
C ILE A 319 -5.72 -2.70 2.84
N GLY A 320 -5.03 -2.03 1.92
CA GLY A 320 -3.66 -1.54 2.08
C GLY A 320 -2.89 -1.66 0.78
N ILE A 321 -1.60 -1.30 0.81
CA ILE A 321 -0.73 -1.28 -0.36
C ILE A 321 0.36 -2.33 -0.17
N SER A 322 0.38 -3.34 -1.04
CA SER A 322 1.39 -4.38 -0.98
C SER A 322 2.61 -4.03 -1.83
N THR A 323 3.80 -4.19 -1.26
CA THR A 323 5.07 -4.01 -1.98
C THR A 323 5.69 -5.33 -2.41
N GLN A 324 5.12 -6.46 -1.98
CA GLN A 324 5.61 -7.78 -2.35
C GLN A 324 5.30 -8.10 -3.82
N LYS A 325 6.05 -9.02 -4.42
CA LYS A 325 5.82 -9.44 -5.81
C LYS A 325 4.76 -10.53 -5.96
N LEU A 326 4.59 -11.37 -4.95
CA LEU A 326 3.73 -12.54 -5.04
C LEU A 326 2.27 -12.15 -4.75
N HIS A 327 1.34 -12.75 -5.51
CA HIS A 327 -0.11 -12.62 -5.36
C HIS A 327 -0.67 -11.22 -5.70
N ALA A 328 -0.40 -10.23 -4.86
CA ALA A 328 -0.92 -8.87 -5.00
C ALA A 328 0.22 -7.86 -4.82
N ARG A 329 0.26 -6.84 -5.68
CA ARG A 329 1.24 -5.75 -5.63
C ARG A 329 0.54 -4.44 -5.97
N GLY A 330 0.79 -3.40 -5.17
CA GLY A 330 0.09 -2.12 -5.23
C GLY A 330 -1.14 -2.09 -4.32
N PRO A 331 -2.05 -1.12 -4.52
CA PRO A 331 -3.32 -1.04 -3.81
C PRO A 331 -4.11 -2.34 -3.90
N MET A 332 -4.51 -2.88 -2.75
CA MET A 332 -5.21 -4.16 -2.66
C MET A 332 -6.71 -3.93 -2.50
N GLY A 333 -7.44 -4.00 -3.62
CA GLY A 333 -8.91 -3.98 -3.65
C GLY A 333 -9.52 -5.38 -3.48
N LEU A 334 -10.79 -5.51 -3.86
CA LEU A 334 -11.55 -6.76 -3.73
C LEU A 334 -10.94 -7.93 -4.52
N GLU A 335 -10.41 -7.67 -5.72
CA GLU A 335 -9.82 -8.72 -6.57
C GLU A 335 -8.57 -9.33 -5.94
N GLN A 336 -7.79 -8.53 -5.21
CA GLN A 336 -6.59 -8.99 -4.50
C GLN A 336 -6.93 -9.85 -3.27
N LEU A 337 -8.21 -9.92 -2.88
CA LEU A 337 -8.72 -10.80 -1.82
C LEU A 337 -9.34 -12.10 -2.39
N THR A 338 -9.01 -12.45 -3.64
CA THR A 338 -9.46 -13.69 -4.29
C THR A 338 -8.30 -14.57 -4.71
N SER A 339 -8.52 -15.88 -4.78
CA SER A 339 -7.67 -16.87 -5.42
C SER A 339 -8.33 -17.38 -6.71
N THR A 340 -7.75 -18.41 -7.34
CA THR A 340 -8.26 -18.98 -8.59
C THR A 340 -8.34 -20.50 -8.54
N LYS A 341 -9.33 -21.09 -9.21
CA LYS A 341 -9.43 -22.54 -9.41
C LYS A 341 -9.84 -22.89 -10.83
N TYR A 342 -9.60 -24.15 -11.22
CA TYR A 342 -10.03 -24.69 -12.50
C TYR A 342 -11.33 -25.49 -12.36
N LEU A 343 -12.28 -25.22 -13.26
CA LEU A 343 -13.46 -26.05 -13.50
C LEU A 343 -13.25 -26.81 -14.80
N ILE A 344 -13.40 -28.14 -14.75
CA ILE A 344 -13.13 -29.01 -15.89
C ILE A 344 -14.39 -29.81 -16.17
N TYR A 345 -14.97 -29.59 -17.35
CA TYR A 345 -16.11 -30.35 -17.83
C TYR A 345 -15.62 -31.39 -18.85
N GLY A 346 -15.92 -32.64 -18.58
CA GLY A 346 -15.63 -33.77 -19.46
C GLY A 346 -16.88 -34.58 -19.76
N ASN A 347 -16.79 -35.44 -20.76
CA ASN A 347 -17.83 -36.38 -21.14
C ASN A 347 -17.29 -37.82 -21.26
N GLY A 348 -16.23 -38.14 -20.51
CA GLY A 348 -15.61 -39.47 -20.45
C GLY A 348 -14.16 -39.53 -20.93
N GLN A 349 -13.49 -38.39 -21.08
CA GLN A 349 -12.06 -38.37 -21.43
C GLN A 349 -11.21 -39.09 -20.35
N VAL A 350 -10.31 -39.95 -20.82
CA VAL A 350 -9.27 -40.61 -20.02
C VAL A 350 -7.89 -40.13 -20.45
N ARG A 351 -6.88 -40.26 -19.59
CA ARG A 351 -5.49 -39.83 -19.84
C ARG A 351 -4.61 -40.99 -20.29
#